data_AF-A0A952PN92-F1
#
_entry.id   AF-A0A952PN92-F1
#
_cell.length_a   1.000
_cell.length_b   1.000
_cell.length_c   1.000
_cell.angle_alpha   90.00
_cell.angle_beta   90.00
_cell.angle_gamma   90.00
#
_symmetry.space_group_name_H-M   'P 1'
#
loop_
_entity.id
_entity.type
_entity.pdbx_description
1 polymer ?
#
loop_
_entity_poly.entity_id
_entity_poly.type
_entity_poly.pdbx_seq_one_letter_code
_entity_poly.pdbx_strand_id
1 'polypeptide(L)' 'MKTSDSSALGFYVKGAAESQLGLNENAISSLGKSIDLDPTDPVVYELRGLIFKKLGRTNEANADLQQAKSMGRQ' A
#
# COMPACT_ATOMS: atom_id res chain seq x y z
N MET A 1 20.83 -14.32 -2.09
CA MET A 1 19.54 -14.57 -1.41
C MET A 1 18.92 -13.21 -1.13
N LYS A 2 17.83 -12.85 -1.81
CA LYS A 2 17.12 -11.60 -1.58
C LYS A 2 16.40 -11.73 -0.23
N THR A 3 16.93 -11.11 0.82
CA THR A 3 16.26 -10.99 2.11
C THR A 3 15.39 -9.73 2.21
N SER A 4 15.08 -9.11 1.06
CA SER A 4 14.26 -7.90 0.96
C SER A 4 12.77 -8.15 1.24
N ASP A 5 12.32 -9.40 1.11
CA ASP A 5 10.89 -9.75 1.17
C ASP A 5 10.33 -9.72 2.60
N SER A 6 11.15 -9.96 3.62
CA SER A 6 10.68 -10.02 5.01
C SER A 6 10.31 -8.64 5.57
N SER A 7 10.97 -7.58 5.11
CA SER A 7 10.72 -6.21 5.61
C SER A 7 9.55 -5.56 4.88
N ALA A 8 9.48 -5.68 3.54
CA ALA A 8 8.36 -5.13 2.76
C ALA A 8 7.03 -5.78 3.18
N LEU A 9 6.98 -7.12 3.19
CA LEU A 9 5.78 -7.86 3.59
C LEU A 9 5.37 -7.54 5.04
N GLY A 10 6.34 -7.37 5.95
CA GLY A 10 6.07 -6.99 7.34
C GLY A 10 5.37 -5.63 7.44
N PHE A 11 5.80 -4.65 6.67
CA PHE A 11 5.15 -3.34 6.60
C PHE A 11 3.77 -3.39 5.94
N TYR A 12 3.60 -4.22 4.89
CA TYR A 12 2.29 -4.47 4.29
C TYR A 12 1.31 -5.05 5.30
N VAL A 13 1.67 -6.14 5.98
CA VAL A 13 0.81 -6.80 6.98
C VAL A 13 0.45 -5.84 8.10
N LYS A 14 1.42 -5.05 8.58
CA LYS A 14 1.19 -4.02 9.59
C LYS A 14 0.18 -2.96 9.09
N GLY A 15 0.36 -2.45 7.87
CA GLY A 15 -0.54 -1.46 7.29
C GLY A 15 -1.96 -2.01 7.09
N ALA A 16 -2.09 -3.27 6.66
CA ALA A 16 -3.38 -3.94 6.56
C ALA A 16 -4.08 -4.11 7.92
N ALA A 17 -3.33 -4.45 8.97
CA ALA A 17 -3.87 -4.52 10.33
C ALA A 17 -4.30 -3.14 10.85
N GLU A 18 -3.47 -2.11 10.66
CA GLU A 18 -3.78 -0.73 11.04
C GLU A 18 -5.06 -0.21 10.34
N SER A 19 -5.24 -0.55 9.06
CA SER A 19 -6.44 -0.20 8.28
C SER A 19 -7.71 -0.83 8.85
N GLN A 20 -7.64 -2.11 9.24
CA GLN A 20 -8.74 -2.82 9.90
C GLN A 20 -9.08 -2.23 11.27
N LEU A 21 -8.08 -1.72 11.99
CA LEU A 21 -8.26 -1.00 13.25
C LEU A 21 -8.77 0.45 13.08
N GLY A 22 -8.93 0.91 11.83
CA GLY A 22 -9.34 2.29 11.54
C GLY A 22 -8.22 3.32 11.66
N LEU A 23 -6.99 2.90 11.92
CA LEU A 23 -5.78 3.72 11.99
C LEU A 23 -5.29 4.05 10.58
N ASN A 24 -6.14 4.67 9.77
CA ASN A 24 -5.94 4.83 8.32
C ASN A 24 -4.63 5.59 7.98
N GLU A 25 -4.27 6.63 8.73
CA GLU A 25 -3.01 7.39 8.49
C GLU A 25 -1.76 6.56 8.83
N ASN A 26 -1.80 5.76 9.91
CA ASN A 26 -0.71 4.84 10.23
C ASN A 26 -0.58 3.77 9.14
N ALA A 27 -1.72 3.24 8.67
CA ALA A 27 -1.75 2.26 7.60
C ALA A 27 -1.11 2.82 6.32
N ILE A 28 -1.41 4.07 5.94
CA ILE A 28 -0.78 4.74 4.79
C ILE A 28 0.74 4.83 4.98
N SER A 29 1.22 5.19 6.18
CA SER A 29 2.65 5.27 6.47
C SER A 29 3.34 3.90 6.38
N SER A 30 2.74 2.86 6.96
CA SER A 30 3.26 1.50 6.90
C SER A 30 3.30 0.98 5.46
N LEU A 31 2.22 1.18 4.68
CA LEU A 31 2.17 0.80 3.27
C LEU A 31 3.17 1.61 2.42
N GLY A 32 3.43 2.86 2.75
CA GLY A 32 4.49 3.67 2.15
C GLY A 32 5.86 3.03 2.32
N LYS A 33 6.22 2.58 3.53
CA LYS A 33 7.46 1.86 3.78
C LYS A 33 7.55 0.53 3.03
N SER A 34 6.42 -0.17 2.89
CA SER A 34 6.37 -1.39 2.08
C SER A 34 6.68 -1.09 0.61
N ILE A 35 6.12 -0.01 0.06
CA ILE A 35 6.39 0.44 -1.32
C ILE A 35 7.84 0.90 -1.50
N ASP A 36 8.41 1.61 -0.52
CA ASP A 36 9.81 2.04 -0.59
C ASP A 36 10.80 0.85 -0.64
N LEU A 37 10.42 -0.28 -0.04
CA LEU A 37 11.22 -1.51 0.00
C LEU A 37 10.97 -2.42 -1.20
N ASP A 38 9.71 -2.56 -1.59
CA ASP A 38 9.29 -3.28 -2.78
C ASP A 38 8.23 -2.47 -3.55
N PRO A 39 8.65 -1.69 -4.56
CA PRO A 39 7.74 -0.86 -5.34
C PRO A 39 7.01 -1.66 -6.42
N THR A 40 7.23 -2.97 -6.52
CA THR A 40 6.72 -3.81 -7.62
C THR A 40 5.45 -4.59 -7.26
N ASP A 41 5.02 -4.55 -6.00
CA ASP A 41 3.81 -5.22 -5.54
C ASP A 41 2.56 -4.33 -5.76
N PRO A 42 1.70 -4.63 -6.76
CA PRO A 42 0.49 -3.85 -7.02
C PRO A 42 -0.51 -3.88 -5.85
N VAL A 43 -0.48 -4.92 -5.01
CA VAL A 43 -1.44 -5.10 -3.90
C VAL A 43 -1.25 -4.00 -2.85
N VAL A 44 -0.01 -3.56 -2.63
CA VAL A 44 0.28 -2.51 -1.65
C VAL A 44 -0.29 -1.16 -2.10
N TYR A 45 -0.15 -0.83 -3.38
CA TYR A 45 -0.75 0.38 -3.96
C TYR A 45 -2.28 0.30 -3.95
N GLU A 46 -2.86 -0.84 -4.29
CA GLU A 46 -4.32 -1.02 -4.25
C GLU A 46 -4.87 -0.77 -2.84
N LEU A 47 -4.28 -1.40 -1.82
CA LEU A 47 -4.71 -1.25 -0.44
C LEU A 47 -4.56 0.21 0.04
N ARG A 48 -3.44 0.87 -0.26
CA ARG A 48 -3.22 2.28 0.11
C ARG A 48 -4.20 3.22 -0.61
N GLY A 49 -4.48 2.96 -1.88
CA GLY A 49 -5.48 3.69 -2.67
C GLY A 49 -6.90 3.56 -2.11
N LEU A 50 -7.30 2.35 -1.67
CA LEU A 50 -8.59 2.13 -1.01
C LEU A 50 -8.70 2.89 0.32
N ILE A 51 -7.62 2.96 1.09
CA ILE A 51 -7.57 3.72 2.35
C ILE A 51 -7.67 5.22 2.07
N PHE A 52 -6.97 5.74 1.06
CA PHE A 52 -7.11 7.14 0.64
C PHE A 52 -8.55 7.48 0.24
N LYS A 53 -9.22 6.57 -0.50
CA LYS A 53 -10.64 6.73 -0.85
C LYS A 53 -11.54 6.80 0.39
N LYS A 54 -11.29 5.96 1.40
CA LYS A 54 -12.01 5.98 2.68
C LYS A 54 -11.84 7.30 3.44
N LEU A 55 -10.70 7.97 3.28
CA LEU A 55 -10.40 9.28 3.86
C LEU A 55 -10.88 10.46 2.99
N GLY A 56 -11.50 10.22 1.83
CA GLY A 56 -11.91 11.27 0.89
C GLY A 56 -10.75 11.86 0.06
N ARG A 57 -9.54 11.31 0.20
CA ARG A 57 -8.31 11.70 -0.52
C ARG A 57 -8.30 11.13 -1.93
N THR A 58 -9.24 11.60 -2.74
CA THR A 58 -9.59 11.00 -4.05
C THR A 58 -8.46 11.09 -5.06
N ASN A 59 -7.64 12.16 -5.02
CA ASN A 59 -6.53 12.33 -5.94
C ASN A 59 -5.43 11.28 -5.68
N GLU A 60 -5.02 11.12 -4.42
CA GLU A 60 -4.04 10.11 -4.02
C GLU A 60 -4.57 8.69 -4.27
N ALA A 61 -5.85 8.44 -3.98
CA ALA A 61 -6.49 7.16 -4.26
C ALA A 61 -6.42 6.80 -5.76
N ASN A 62 -6.75 7.75 -6.64
CA ASN A 62 -6.72 7.53 -8.08
C ASN A 62 -5.31 7.33 -8.61
N ALA A 63 -4.30 8.00 -8.03
CA ALA A 63 -2.91 7.80 -8.41
C ALA A 63 -2.44 6.37 -8.07
N ASP A 64 -2.66 5.94 -6.83
CA ASP A 64 -2.26 4.60 -6.37
C ASP A 64 -3.00 3.48 -7.10
N LEU A 65 -4.31 3.63 -7.32
CA LEU A 65 -5.10 2.64 -8.06
C LEU A 65 -4.72 2.56 -9.54
N GLN A 66 -4.29 3.67 -10.15
CA GLN A 66 -3.76 3.64 -11.51
C GLN A 66 -2.41 2.93 -11.57
N GLN A 67 -1.55 3.18 -10.58
CA GLN A 67 -0.26 2.50 -10.47
C GLN A 67 -0.43 0.99 -10.29
N ALA A 68 -1.34 0.55 -9.41
CA ALA A 68 -1.66 -0.87 -9.24
C ALA A 68 -2.13 -1.52 -10.55
N LYS A 69 -3.01 -0.83 -11.30
CA LYS A 69 -3.54 -1.31 -12.58
C LYS A 69 -2.48 -1.39 -13.69
N SER A 70 -1.52 -0.47 -13.72
CA SER A 70 -0.45 -0.50 -14.73
C SER A 70 0.51 -1.65 -14.49
N MET A 71 0.73 -2.04 -13.22
CA MET A 71 1.59 -3.16 -12.83
C MET A 71 0.97 -4.54 -13.07
N GLY A 72 -0.32 -4.70 -12.79
CA GLY A 72 -1.06 -5.96 -12.98
C GLY A 72 -1.43 -6.27 -14.44
N ARG A 73 -1.17 -5.35 -15.36
CA ARG A 73 -1.27 -5.57 -16.81
C ARG A 73 0.11 -5.94 -17.36
N GLN A 74 0.47 -7.22 -17.30
CA GLN A 74 1.60 -7.79 -18.02
C GLN A 74 1.18 -9.12 -18.66
#